data_AF-A0A5J4QM77-F1
#
_entry.id   AF-A0A5J4QM77-F1
#
_cell.length_a   1.000
_cell.length_b   1.000
_cell.length_c   1.000
_cell.angle_alpha   90.00
_cell.angle_beta   90.00
_cell.angle_gamma   90.00
#
_symmetry.space_group_name_H-M   'P 1'
#
loop_
_entity.id
_entity.type
_entity.pdbx_description
1 polymer ?
#
loop_
_entity_poly.entity_id
_entity_poly.type
_entity_poly.pdbx_seq_one_letter_code
_entity_poly.pdbx_strand_id
1 'polypeptide(L)'
;MENTHLSDIDRVDKLFAMVITAFTWAYIVGIYVHENLKQLKIKKHGRREKSLFKYGLGIIADILLNPQKQHKIEIFHFLSCT
;
A
#
# COMPACT_ATOMS: atom_id res chain seq x y z
N MET A 1 16.28 19.32 -34.53
CA MET A 1 16.73 18.30 -33.56
C MET A 1 15.77 18.38 -32.38
N GLU A 2 14.82 17.44 -32.30
CA GLU A 2 13.83 17.39 -31.22
C GLU A 2 14.47 16.83 -29.95
N ASN A 3 14.82 17.73 -29.03
CA ASN A 3 15.38 17.41 -27.72
C ASN A 3 14.26 17.15 -26.69
N THR A 4 13.42 16.14 -26.93
CA THR A 4 12.27 15.84 -26.06
C THR A 4 12.17 14.37 -25.62
N HIS A 5 13.06 13.48 -26.05
CA HIS A 5 12.81 12.04 -25.88
C HIS A 5 13.63 11.32 -24.78
N LEU A 6 14.68 11.94 -24.23
CA LEU A 6 15.59 11.26 -23.29
C LEU A 6 15.51 11.76 -21.85
N SER A 7 15.01 12.98 -21.61
CA SER A 7 14.88 13.55 -20.27
C SER A 7 13.70 12.99 -19.45
N ASP A 8 12.76 12.31 -20.12
CA ASP A 8 11.53 11.80 -19.48
C ASP A 8 11.67 10.37 -18.93
N ILE A 9 12.62 9.58 -19.43
CA ILE A 9 12.83 8.20 -18.96
C ILE A 9 13.27 8.21 -17.48
N ASP A 10 14.23 9.06 -17.10
CA ASP A 10 14.69 9.19 -15.71
C ASP A 10 13.57 9.62 -14.74
N ARG A 11 12.60 10.40 -15.24
CA ARG A 11 11.44 10.85 -14.45
C ARG A 11 10.45 9.71 -14.27
N VAL A 12 10.18 8.96 -15.34
CA VAL A 12 9.33 7.77 -15.32
C VAL A 12 9.92 6.72 -14.37
N ASP A 13 11.23 6.51 -14.39
CA ASP A 13 11.90 5.56 -13.51
C ASP A 13 11.75 5.93 -12.03
N LYS A 14 11.94 7.21 -11.68
CA LYS A 14 11.74 7.69 -10.31
C LYS A 14 10.28 7.56 -9.85
N LEU A 15 9.33 7.88 -10.72
CA LEU A 15 7.90 7.71 -10.43
C LEU A 15 7.55 6.23 -10.23
N PHE A 16 8.07 5.34 -11.08
CA PHE A 16 7.87 3.90 -10.95
C PHE A 16 8.44 3.36 -9.65
N ALA A 17 9.66 3.76 -9.29
CA ALA A 17 10.28 3.36 -8.02
C ALA A 17 9.42 3.78 -6.81
N MET A 18 8.89 5.01 -6.83
CA MET A 18 7.99 5.51 -5.79
C MET A 18 6.68 4.70 -5.73
N VAL A 19 6.06 4.42 -6.88
CA VAL A 19 4.81 3.64 -6.97
C VAL A 19 5.03 2.21 -6.49
N ILE A 20 6.12 1.55 -6.88
CA ILE A 20 6.45 0.19 -6.43
C ILE A 20 6.66 0.17 -4.92
N THR A 21 7.35 1.17 -4.37
CA THR A 21 7.59 1.26 -2.93
C THR A 21 6.27 1.42 -2.16
N ALA A 22 5.41 2.35 -2.58
CA ALA A 22 4.08 2.53 -2.00
C ALA A 22 3.21 1.27 -2.14
N PHE A 23 3.32 0.57 -3.27
CA PHE A 23 2.62 -0.68 -3.51
C PHE A 23 3.07 -1.78 -2.54
N THR A 24 4.38 -1.93 -2.36
CA THR A 24 4.98 -2.91 -1.45
C THR A 24 4.51 -2.66 -0.01
N TRP A 25 4.53 -1.41 0.46
CA TRP A 25 4.03 -1.08 1.80
C TRP A 25 2.55 -1.42 1.97
N ALA A 26 1.69 -1.05 1.00
CA ALA A 26 0.28 -1.41 1.04
C ALA A 26 0.06 -2.93 1.04
N TYR A 27 0.92 -3.69 0.38
CA TYR A 27 0.85 -5.16 0.39
C TYR A 27 1.26 -5.74 1.75
N ILE A 28 2.38 -5.29 2.33
CA ILE A 28 2.89 -5.75 3.63
C ILE A 28 1.88 -5.44 4.74
N VAL A 29 1.35 -4.21 4.79
CA VAL A 29 0.31 -3.83 5.76
C VAL A 29 -0.93 -4.72 5.58
N GLY A 30 -1.31 -5.00 4.34
CA GLY A 30 -2.42 -5.89 4.02
C GLY A 30 -2.25 -7.30 4.57
N ILE A 31 -1.06 -7.88 4.44
CA ILE A 31 -0.69 -9.18 5.02
C ILE A 31 -0.74 -9.12 6.54
N TYR A 32 -0.02 -8.18 7.14
CA TYR A 32 0.11 -8.10 8.60
C TYR A 32 -1.25 -8.01 9.28
N VAL A 33 -2.13 -7.13 8.77
CA VAL A 33 -3.45 -6.94 9.36
C VAL A 33 -4.33 -8.17 9.14
N HIS A 34 -4.21 -8.82 7.97
CA HIS A 34 -4.94 -10.06 7.68
C HIS A 34 -4.56 -11.19 8.65
N GLU A 35 -3.29 -11.29 9.03
CA GLU A 35 -2.77 -12.36 9.88
C GLU A 35 -2.92 -12.08 11.38
N ASN A 36 -2.70 -10.83 11.82
CA ASN A 36 -2.53 -10.51 13.24
C ASN A 36 -3.74 -9.81 13.87
N LEU A 37 -4.56 -9.12 13.07
CA LEU A 37 -5.62 -8.24 13.62
C LEU A 37 -7.01 -8.66 13.17
N LYS A 38 -7.23 -8.76 11.85
CA LYS A 38 -8.53 -9.08 11.28
C LYS A 38 -8.37 -9.77 9.94
N GLN A 39 -8.63 -11.06 9.94
CA GLN A 39 -8.64 -11.86 8.75
C GLN A 39 -9.79 -11.46 7.81
N LEU A 40 -9.48 -11.41 6.51
CA LEU A 40 -10.45 -11.18 5.44
C LEU A 40 -11.29 -12.43 5.25
N LYS A 41 -12.59 -12.25 5.10
CA LYS A 41 -13.49 -13.39 4.87
C LYS A 41 -13.34 -13.91 3.45
N ILE A 42 -13.38 -15.24 3.31
CA ILE A 42 -13.53 -15.91 2.02
C ILE A 42 -15.04 -15.98 1.72
N LYS A 43 -15.44 -15.49 0.53
CA LYS A 43 -16.84 -15.51 0.09
C LYS A 43 -17.21 -16.89 -0.44
N LYS A 44 -18.52 -17.12 -0.65
CA LYS A 44 -19.07 -18.41 -1.15
C LYS A 44 -18.42 -18.90 -2.45
N HIS A 45 -17.95 -18.00 -3.30
CA HIS A 45 -17.23 -18.30 -4.54
C HIS A 45 -15.72 -18.58 -4.34
N GLY A 46 -15.26 -18.84 -3.11
CA GLY A 46 -13.88 -19.26 -2.81
C GLY A 46 -12.81 -18.15 -2.87
N ARG A 47 -13.17 -16.90 -3.18
CA ARG A 47 -12.20 -15.78 -3.20
C ARG A 47 -12.39 -14.88 -1.98
N ARG A 48 -11.29 -14.29 -1.51
CA ARG A 48 -11.30 -13.26 -0.45
C ARG A 48 -12.14 -12.06 -0.88
N GLU A 49 -12.77 -11.40 0.09
CA GLU A 49 -13.61 -10.23 -0.15
C GLU A 49 -12.86 -9.04 -0.77
N LYS A 50 -11.55 -8.92 -0.46
CA LYS A 50 -10.63 -7.91 -0.98
C LYS A 50 -9.27 -8.58 -1.26
N SER A 51 -8.46 -8.00 -2.15
CA SER A 51 -7.04 -8.34 -2.22
C SER A 51 -6.31 -7.82 -1.00
N LEU A 52 -5.18 -8.44 -0.63
CA LEU A 52 -4.33 -7.96 0.47
C LEU A 52 -3.85 -6.53 0.22
N PHE A 53 -3.41 -6.23 -1.00
CA PHE A 53 -3.07 -4.87 -1.42
C PHE A 53 -4.21 -3.87 -1.15
N LYS A 54 -5.43 -4.16 -1.63
CA LYS A 54 -6.58 -3.24 -1.42
C LYS A 54 -6.91 -3.09 0.05
N TYR A 55 -6.71 -4.15 0.84
CA TYR A 55 -6.95 -4.13 2.27
C TYR A 55 -5.94 -3.21 2.98
N GLY A 56 -4.64 -3.40 2.74
CA GLY A 56 -3.61 -2.55 3.34
C GLY A 56 -3.63 -1.11 2.83
N LEU A 57 -3.85 -0.88 1.54
CA LEU A 57 -4.02 0.47 0.99
C LEU A 57 -5.19 1.20 1.64
N GLY A 58 -6.32 0.52 1.88
CA GLY A 58 -7.47 1.12 2.54
C GLY A 58 -7.18 1.54 3.98
N ILE A 59 -6.32 0.80 4.68
CA ILE A 59 -5.88 1.11 6.04
C ILE A 59 -4.92 2.30 6.03
N ILE A 60 -3.93 2.31 5.15
CA ILE A 60 -3.02 3.44 4.96
C ILE A 60 -3.81 4.71 4.65
N ALA A 61 -4.80 4.63 3.74
CA ALA A 61 -5.65 5.75 3.41
C ALA A 61 -6.50 6.24 4.59
N ASP A 62 -7.09 5.32 5.37
CA ASP A 62 -7.87 5.69 6.57
C ASP A 62 -6.99 6.38 7.63
N ILE A 63 -5.73 5.95 7.78
CA ILE A 63 -4.77 6.57 8.69
C ILE A 63 -4.37 7.98 8.23
N LEU A 64 -4.01 8.12 6.95
CA LEU A 64 -3.56 9.39 6.40
C LEU A 64 -4.68 10.43 6.30
N LEU A 65 -5.88 10.00 5.94
CA LEU A 65 -7.02 10.90 5.69
C LEU A 65 -7.86 11.16 6.95
N ASN A 66 -7.80 10.28 7.96
CA ASN A 66 -8.52 10.43 9.22
C ASN A 66 -7.58 10.39 10.43
N PRO A 67 -6.74 11.41 10.64
CA PRO A 67 -5.71 11.44 11.69
C PRO A 67 -6.28 11.49 13.12
N GLN A 68 -7.53 11.89 13.29
CA GLN A 68 -8.22 11.96 14.59
C GLN A 68 -8.74 10.61 15.09
N LYS A 69 -8.70 9.57 14.24
CA LYS A 69 -9.21 8.24 14.57
C LYS A 69 -8.12 7.43 15.24
N GLN A 70 -8.45 6.77 16.37
CA GLN A 70 -7.51 5.88 17.04
C GLN A 70 -7.30 4.62 16.19
N HIS A 71 -6.14 4.52 15.56
CA HIS A 71 -5.76 3.35 14.77
C HIS A 71 -4.97 2.38 15.66
N LYS A 72 -5.40 1.12 15.71
CA LYS A 72 -4.71 0.04 16.45
C LYS A 72 -3.45 -0.49 15.74
N ILE A 73 -3.03 0.17 14.66
CA ILE A 73 -1.93 -0.26 13.80
C ILE A 73 -0.86 0.79 13.93
N GLU A 74 0.27 0.42 14.53
CA GLU A 74 1.46 1.25 14.54
C GLU A 74 2.14 1.21 13.17
N ILE A 75 1.55 1.96 12.22
CA ILE A 75 2.01 1.95 10.83
C ILE A 75 3.44 2.48 10.68
N PHE A 76 3.89 3.26 11.66
CA PHE A 76 5.26 3.76 11.75
C PHE A 76 6.29 2.64 11.88
N HIS A 77 5.94 1.48 12.45
CA HIS A 77 6.83 0.31 12.48
C HIS A 77 6.96 -0.38 11.11
N PHE A 78 5.98 -0.20 10.22
CA PHE A 78 6.01 -0.75 8.86
C PHE A 78 6.66 0.19 7.85
N LEU A 79 6.53 1.49 8.08
CA LEU A 79 7.08 2.54 7.22
C LEU A 79 8.51 2.95 7.62
N SER A 80 9.01 2.51 8.79
CA SER A 80 10.33 2.93 9.29
C SER A 80 11.49 2.40 8.48
N CYS A 81 11.37 1.24 7.81
CA CYS A 81 12.51 0.54 7.21
C CYS A 81 13.80 0.68 8.07
N THR A 82 13.66 0.48 9.38
CA THR A 82 14.72 0.26 10.37
C THR A 82 14.19 -0.70 11.41
#